data_AF-W2SQS7-F1
#
_entry.id   AF-W2SQS7-F1
#
_cell.length_a   1.000
_cell.length_b   1.000
_cell.length_c   1.000
_cell.angle_alpha   90.00
_cell.angle_beta   90.00
_cell.angle_gamma   90.00
#
_symmetry.space_group_name_H-M   'P 1'
#
loop_
_entity.id
_entity.type
_entity.pdbx_description
1 polymer ?
#
loop_
_entity_poly.entity_id
_entity_poly.type
_entity_poly.pdbx_seq_one_letter_code
_entity_poly.pdbx_strand_id
1 'polypeptide(L)'
;MAKNFDSFEQLMTRIGSLRIRRCGPTPTLIIFVVYAPTSSYDEEEIEGFYVDLEKFYRENHAFYKVIIGDFNAKVGPRRTPEELHIGPTAYNGTTRGRDFPSSS
;
A
#
# COMPACT_ATOMS: atom_id res chain seq x y z
N MET A 1 -1.28 26.43 20.15
CA MET A 1 -0.74 25.27 19.39
C MET A 1 -1.50 25.15 18.09
N ALA A 2 -0.82 25.04 16.94
CA ALA A 2 -1.50 24.87 15.66
C ALA A 2 -1.82 23.38 15.44
N LYS A 3 -3.11 23.02 15.52
CA LYS A 3 -3.59 21.67 15.22
C LYS A 3 -3.80 21.58 13.71
N ASN A 4 -2.82 21.06 12.98
CA ASN A 4 -2.86 20.91 11.51
C ASN A 4 -3.71 19.71 11.05
N PHE A 5 -4.22 18.93 12.00
CA PHE A 5 -5.17 17.84 11.75
C PHE A 5 -6.54 18.46 11.43
N ASP A 6 -7.07 18.16 10.24
CA ASP A 6 -8.40 18.61 9.82
C ASP A 6 -9.45 17.56 10.18
N SER A 7 -9.30 16.34 9.63
CA SER A 7 -10.24 15.25 9.84
C SER A 7 -9.62 13.88 9.57
N PHE A 8 -10.23 12.83 10.10
CA PHE A 8 -9.98 11.44 9.73
C PHE A 8 -11.30 10.78 9.37
N GLU A 9 -11.33 10.08 8.24
CA GLU A 9 -12.51 9.35 7.76
C GLU A 9 -12.12 7.91 7.44
N GLN A 10 -12.86 6.95 7.99
CA GLN A 10 -12.74 5.56 7.60
C GLN A 10 -13.63 5.32 6.37
N LEU A 11 -13.00 5.15 5.21
CA LEU A 11 -13.70 4.98 3.93
C LEU A 11 -14.22 3.56 3.79
N MET A 12 -13.42 2.59 4.23
CA MET A 12 -13.76 1.18 4.30
C MET A 12 -13.03 0.53 5.48
N THR A 13 -13.34 -0.74 5.78
CA THR A 13 -12.70 -1.50 6.87
C THR A 13 -11.16 -1.46 6.83
N ARG A 14 -10.56 -1.38 5.63
CA ARG A 14 -9.11 -1.43 5.40
C ARG A 14 -8.50 -0.15 4.84
N ILE A 15 -9.29 0.91 4.68
CA ILE A 15 -8.86 2.18 4.09
C ILE A 15 -9.35 3.33 4.96
N GLY A 16 -8.41 4.07 5.53
CA GLY A 16 -8.63 5.34 6.21
C GLY A 16 -8.06 6.50 5.40
N SER A 17 -8.64 7.69 5.57
CA SER A 17 -8.17 8.93 4.98
C SER A 17 -7.95 9.96 6.09
N LEU A 18 -6.72 10.47 6.17
CA LEU A 18 -6.32 11.52 7.08
C LEU A 18 -6.13 12.80 6.29
N ARG A 19 -6.93 13.82 6.59
CA ARG A 19 -6.81 15.14 6.00
C ARG A 19 -6.01 16.06 6.92
N ILE A 20 -5.00 16.68 6.35
CA ILE A 20 -4.13 17.65 7.02
C ILE A 20 -4.26 18.98 6.29
N ARG A 21 -4.57 20.02 7.06
CA ARG A 21 -4.60 21.40 6.60
C ARG A 21 -3.69 22.23 7.47
N ARG A 22 -2.72 22.88 6.83
CA ARG A 22 -1.88 23.86 7.52
C ARG A 22 -2.57 25.23 7.45
N CYS A 23 -2.46 25.99 8.52
CA CYS A 23 -3.08 27.32 8.63
C CYS A 23 -2.43 28.27 7.59
N GLY A 24 -3.22 28.77 6.63
CA GLY A 24 -2.75 29.63 5.53
C GLY A 24 -3.17 29.14 4.14
N PRO A 25 -2.70 29.77 3.05
CA PRO A 25 -3.00 29.39 1.66
C PRO A 25 -2.31 28.09 1.21
N THR A 26 -1.81 27.28 2.15
CA THR A 26 -1.09 26.05 1.86
C THR A 26 -2.02 24.97 1.30
N PRO A 27 -1.57 24.19 0.31
CA PRO A 27 -2.39 23.16 -0.30
C PRO A 27 -2.79 22.07 0.71
N THR A 28 -4.00 21.51 0.55
CA THR A 28 -4.47 20.39 1.39
C THR A 28 -3.67 19.12 1.08
N LEU A 29 -3.23 18.43 2.14
CA LEU A 29 -2.61 17.11 2.08
C LEU A 29 -3.62 16.05 2.54
N ILE A 30 -3.76 14.98 1.78
CA ILE A 30 -4.50 13.78 2.19
C ILE A 30 -3.55 12.60 2.26
N ILE A 31 -3.60 11.88 3.37
CA ILE A 31 -2.85 10.66 3.63
C ILE A 31 -3.86 9.51 3.71
N PHE A 32 -3.83 8.61 2.74
CA PHE A 32 -4.55 7.35 2.81
C PHE A 32 -3.73 6.36 3.63
N VAL A 33 -4.35 5.80 4.66
CA VAL A 33 -3.79 4.73 5.46
C VAL A 33 -4.47 3.44 5.05
N VAL A 34 -3.69 2.46 4.59
CA VAL A 34 -4.21 1.23 4.02
C VAL A 34 -3.67 -0.01 4.72
N TYR A 35 -4.48 -1.07 4.74
CA TYR A 35 -4.05 -2.40 5.15
C TYR A 35 -4.57 -3.41 4.12
N ALA A 36 -3.73 -3.77 3.15
CA ALA A 36 -4.15 -4.62 2.05
C ALA A 36 -4.46 -6.06 2.53
N PRO A 37 -5.34 -6.78 1.84
CA PRO A 37 -5.53 -8.20 2.08
C PRO A 37 -4.24 -9.00 1.93
N THR A 38 -4.07 -10.01 2.78
CA THR A 38 -3.00 -10.99 2.67
C THR A 38 -3.28 -11.95 1.51
N SER A 39 -2.28 -12.69 1.03
CA SER A 39 -2.47 -13.66 -0.07
C SER A 39 -3.30 -14.91 0.29
N SER A 40 -3.94 -14.92 1.46
CA SER A 40 -4.89 -15.96 1.89
C SER A 40 -6.34 -15.62 1.57
N TYR A 41 -6.61 -14.36 1.21
CA TYR A 41 -7.91 -13.91 0.68
C TYR A 41 -8.05 -14.33 -0.78
N ASP A 42 -9.27 -14.31 -1.30
CA ASP A 42 -9.49 -14.62 -2.71
C ASP A 42 -8.97 -13.48 -3.62
N GLU A 43 -8.70 -13.81 -4.89
CA GLU A 43 -8.15 -12.84 -5.84
C GLU A 43 -9.11 -11.68 -6.10
N GLU A 44 -10.42 -11.93 -6.03
CA GLU A 44 -11.48 -10.94 -6.23
C GLU A 44 -11.52 -9.90 -5.10
N GLU A 45 -11.35 -10.31 -3.85
CA GLU A 45 -11.23 -9.45 -2.67
C GLU A 45 -9.94 -8.61 -2.71
N ILE A 46 -8.84 -9.21 -3.18
CA ILE A 46 -7.56 -8.51 -3.37
C ILE A 46 -7.71 -7.45 -4.46
N GLU A 47 -8.25 -7.82 -5.62
CA GLU A 47 -8.45 -6.91 -6.75
C GLU A 47 -9.44 -5.80 -6.38
N GLY A 48 -10.58 -6.16 -5.76
CA GLY A 48 -11.60 -5.22 -5.29
C GLY A 48 -11.01 -4.15 -4.37
N PHE A 49 -10.14 -4.54 -3.43
CA PHE A 49 -9.44 -3.59 -2.57
C PHE A 49 -8.60 -2.57 -3.35
N TYR A 50 -7.86 -3.00 -4.38
CA TYR A 50 -7.04 -2.09 -5.19
C TYR A 50 -7.89 -1.19 -6.09
N VAL A 51 -9.01 -1.70 -6.62
CA VAL A 51 -9.99 -0.91 -7.38
C VAL A 51 -10.60 0.19 -6.50
N ASP A 52 -11.02 -0.16 -5.29
CA ASP A 52 -11.57 0.80 -4.33
C ASP A 52 -10.53 1.86 -3.92
N LEU A 53 -9.29 1.43 -3.63
CA LEU A 53 -8.20 2.34 -3.31
C LEU A 53 -7.92 3.33 -4.46
N GLU A 54 -7.88 2.85 -5.69
CA GLU A 54 -7.68 3.69 -6.88
C GLU A 54 -8.82 4.71 -7.02
N LYS A 55 -10.07 4.28 -6.83
CA LYS A 55 -11.23 5.16 -6.87
C LYS A 55 -11.11 6.27 -5.84
N PHE A 56 -10.82 5.96 -4.58
CA PHE A 56 -10.64 6.96 -3.52
C PHE A 56 -9.50 7.92 -3.79
N TYR A 57 -8.38 7.41 -4.33
CA TYR A 57 -7.25 8.24 -4.70
C TYR A 57 -7.60 9.23 -5.82
N ARG A 58 -8.37 8.81 -6.82
CA ARG A 58 -8.81 9.66 -7.94
C ARG A 58 -9.84 10.71 -7.54
N GLU A 59 -10.86 10.30 -6.78
CA GLU A 59 -11.99 11.16 -6.38
C GLU A 59 -11.60 12.28 -5.41
N ASN A 60 -10.56 12.08 -4.59
CA ASN A 60 -10.14 13.09 -3.62
C ASN A 60 -9.49 14.30 -4.29
N HIS A 61 -9.95 15.52 -3.97
CA HIS A 61 -9.42 16.77 -4.52
C HIS A 61 -8.39 17.43 -3.60
N ALA A 62 -7.29 16.73 -3.32
CA ALA A 62 -6.14 17.28 -2.59
C ALA A 62 -4.95 17.52 -3.53
N PHE A 63 -4.15 18.53 -3.21
CA PHE A 63 -2.97 18.90 -4.00
C PHE A 63 -1.83 17.90 -3.78
N TYR A 64 -1.67 17.45 -2.53
CA TYR A 64 -0.76 16.37 -2.19
C TYR A 64 -1.57 15.16 -1.72
N LYS A 65 -1.28 14.00 -2.29
CA LYS A 65 -1.87 12.72 -1.93
C LYS A 65 -0.75 11.73 -1.63
N VAL A 66 -0.85 11.08 -0.48
CA VAL A 66 0.12 10.07 -0.05
C VAL A 66 -0.66 8.82 0.33
N ILE A 67 -0.20 7.65 -0.09
CA ILE A 67 -0.74 6.37 0.37
C ILE A 67 0.35 5.71 1.21
N ILE A 68 0.03 5.40 2.46
CA ILE A 68 0.90 4.67 3.38
C ILE A 68 0.15 3.47 3.94
N GLY A 69 0.87 2.42 4.28
CA GLY A 69 0.23 1.23 4.84
C GLY A 69 1.00 -0.04 4.56
N ASP A 70 0.45 -1.13 5.08
CA ASP A 70 0.91 -2.46 4.72
C ASP A 70 0.17 -2.92 3.47
N PHE A 71 0.91 -3.06 2.37
CA PHE A 71 0.34 -3.50 1.09
C PHE A 71 0.34 -5.02 0.95
N ASN A 72 0.95 -5.77 1.87
CA ASN A 72 1.10 -7.23 1.76
C ASN A 72 1.61 -7.69 0.36
N ALA A 73 2.33 -6.80 -0.34
CA ALA A 73 2.75 -7.03 -1.70
C ALA A 73 3.92 -8.02 -1.72
N LYS A 74 3.83 -9.03 -2.60
CA LYS A 74 4.95 -9.92 -2.86
C LYS A 74 5.99 -9.17 -3.67
N VAL A 75 7.06 -8.76 -3.02
CA VAL A 75 8.24 -8.25 -3.71
C VAL A 75 8.96 -9.45 -4.34
N GLY A 76 9.26 -9.37 -5.64
CA GLY A 76 10.03 -10.40 -6.33
C GLY A 76 11.42 -10.57 -5.71
N PRO A 77 12.13 -11.67 -6.04
CA PRO A 77 13.50 -11.85 -5.56
C PRO A 77 14.37 -10.67 -5.98
N ARG A 78 15.21 -10.20 -5.06
CA ARG A 78 16.24 -9.20 -5.35
C ARG A 78 17.15 -9.71 -6.47
N ARG A 79 17.39 -8.89 -7.49
CA ARG A 79 18.28 -9.23 -8.60
C ARG A 79 19.75 -9.10 -8.18
N THR A 80 20.06 -8.17 -7.28
CA THR A 80 21.40 -7.95 -6.74
C THR A 80 21.38 -7.64 -5.23
N PRO A 81 22.45 -7.94 -4.48
CA PRO A 81 22.56 -7.61 -3.05
C PRO A 81 22.53 -6.10 -2.77
N GLU A 82 22.98 -5.26 -3.71
CA GLU A 82 22.97 -3.80 -3.59
C GLU A 82 21.62 -3.15 -3.95
N GLU A 83 20.61 -3.95 -4.32
CA GLU A 83 19.28 -3.46 -4.69
C GLU A 83 18.51 -2.99 -3.43
N LEU A 84 18.75 -1.73 -3.07
CA LEU A 84 18.10 -1.04 -1.95
C LEU A 84 16.69 -0.56 -2.29
N HIS A 85 16.33 -0.48 -3.57
CA HIS A 85 15.04 0.00 -4.06
C HIS A 85 14.18 -1.13 -4.63
N ILE A 86 12.89 -1.12 -4.33
CA ILE A 86 11.91 -2.08 -4.86
C ILE A 86 11.73 -1.80 -6.37
N GLY A 87 12.26 -2.69 -7.22
CA GLY A 87 12.22 -2.63 -8.69
C GLY A 87 11.22 -3.63 -9.32
N PRO A 88 10.88 -3.49 -10.61
CA PRO A 88 9.57 -3.82 -11.18
C PRO A 88 9.24 -5.30 -11.04
N THR A 89 8.13 -5.53 -10.34
CA THR A 89 7.54 -6.79 -9.91
C THR A 89 7.70 -7.91 -10.93
N ALA A 90 8.51 -8.92 -10.63
CA ALA A 90 8.47 -10.21 -11.31
C ALA A 90 8.24 -11.32 -10.27
N TYR A 91 6.98 -11.74 -10.17
CA TYR A 91 6.58 -12.98 -9.53
C TYR A 91 7.10 -14.14 -10.39
N ASN A 92 8.20 -14.74 -9.96
CA ASN A 92 8.69 -16.03 -10.45
C ASN A 92 7.90 -17.11 -9.69
N GLY A 93 6.79 -17.55 -10.30
CA GLY A 93 6.05 -18.71 -9.83
C GLY A 93 6.84 -19.97 -10.18
N THR A 94 7.64 -20.49 -9.25
CA THR A 94 8.02 -21.91 -9.29
C THR A 94 8.15 -22.48 -7.89
N THR A 95 7.04 -22.98 -7.36
CA THR A 95 7.03 -24.02 -6.33
C THR A 95 7.46 -25.33 -6.98
N ARG A 96 8.69 -25.78 -6.74
CA ARG A 96 9.03 -27.20 -6.87
C ARG A 96 9.89 -27.66 -5.69
N GLY A 97 9.27 -28.55 -4.92
CA GLY A 97 9.94 -29.66 -4.22
C GLY A 97 10.94 -29.29 -3.15
N ARG A 98 10.51 -29.42 -1.89
CA ARG A 98 11.40 -29.92 -0.84
C ARG A 98 12.15 -31.14 -1.38
N ASP A 99 13.48 -31.15 -1.23
CA ASP A 99 14.27 -32.27 -0.73
C ASP A 99 15.74 -31.84 -0.66
N PHE A 100 16.21 -31.48 0.54
CA PHE A 100 17.63 -31.49 0.86
C PHE A 100 17.95 -32.83 1.51
N PRO A 101 18.78 -33.71 0.93
CA PRO A 101 19.45 -34.74 1.71
C PRO A 101 20.80 -34.22 2.23
N SER A 102 21.07 -34.67 3.44
CA SER A 102 22.12 -34.28 4.37
C SER A 102 23.55 -34.49 3.84
N SER A 103 24.44 -33.69 4.42
CA SER A 103 25.90 -33.71 4.29
C SER A 103 26.52 -35.11 4.41
N SER A 104 27.58 -35.32 3.63
CA SER A 104 28.77 -36.12 3.99
C SER A 104 29.98 -35.45 3.36
#